data_AF-A0A3D5KKW4-F1
#
_entry.id   AF-A0A3D5KKW4-F1
#
_cell.length_a   1.000
_cell.length_b   1.000
_cell.length_c   1.000
_cell.angle_alpha   90.00
_cell.angle_beta   90.00
_cell.angle_gamma   90.00
#
_symmetry.space_group_name_H-M   'P 1'
#
loop_
_entity.id
_entity.type
_entity.pdbx_description
1 polymer ?
#
loop_
_entity_poly.entity_id
_entity_poly.type
_entity_poly.pdbx_seq_one_letter_code
_entity_poly.pdbx_strand_id
1 'polypeptide(L)'
;MVLHDPATDPKHEKTKSGKNPHVHLVVKAVSETGERLYIRRETLQRWREQFAQALRAQGVQANATPAAIRGKGKSSAKSAIHQHQERLEKWRTEGQNEEKNIKPPIPSNLLQAQVERVLNELLNGGKPDFSSKEKLIATRDNVVKDWLATEKVLRDVGNNKDADRVLDFVKSLPPVKTDHDLLREQILADKERLCAATSIIKPPIVDKLVSSGDDHSHER
;
A
#
# COMPACT_ATOMS: atom_id res chain seq x y z
N MET A 1 -3.70 -21.57 -26.47
CA MET A 1 -4.42 -21.39 -25.18
C MET A 1 -4.21 -22.65 -24.37
N VAL A 2 -3.95 -22.53 -23.06
CA VAL A 2 -3.77 -23.68 -22.16
C VAL A 2 -4.78 -23.55 -21.02
N LEU A 3 -5.59 -24.58 -20.79
CA LEU A 3 -6.52 -24.66 -19.67
C LEU A 3 -5.88 -25.48 -18.56
N HIS A 4 -5.91 -24.96 -17.35
CA HIS A 4 -5.60 -25.69 -16.13
C HIS A 4 -6.85 -25.82 -15.29
N ASP A 5 -7.13 -27.03 -14.84
CA ASP A 5 -8.11 -27.34 -13.81
C ASP A 5 -7.35 -27.77 -12.55
N PRO A 6 -7.90 -27.66 -11.33
CA PRO A 6 -7.36 -28.24 -10.11
C PRO A 6 -6.63 -29.58 -10.22
N ALA A 7 -7.08 -30.50 -11.07
CA ALA A 7 -6.43 -31.80 -11.26
C ALA A 7 -5.14 -31.74 -12.11
N THR A 8 -4.95 -30.69 -12.93
CA THR A 8 -3.87 -30.58 -13.93
C THR A 8 -2.97 -29.36 -13.72
N ASP A 9 -3.21 -28.54 -12.71
CA ASP A 9 -2.34 -27.40 -12.39
C ASP A 9 -0.99 -27.89 -11.81
N PRO A 10 0.16 -27.54 -12.42
CA PRO A 10 1.49 -27.87 -11.88
C PRO A 10 1.77 -27.31 -10.47
N LYS A 11 0.91 -26.43 -9.94
CA LYS A 11 0.99 -25.82 -8.60
C LYS A 11 -0.19 -26.17 -7.69
N HIS A 12 -0.97 -27.21 -8.02
CA HIS A 12 -2.16 -27.62 -7.25
C HIS A 12 -1.89 -27.87 -5.75
N GLU A 13 -0.71 -28.40 -5.38
CA GLU A 13 -0.32 -28.61 -3.98
C GLU A 13 0.19 -27.34 -3.28
N LYS A 14 0.81 -26.41 -4.03
CA LYS A 14 1.62 -25.32 -3.44
C LYS A 14 0.82 -24.04 -3.20
N THR A 15 -0.31 -23.86 -3.88
CA THR A 15 -1.05 -22.60 -3.81
C THR A 15 -2.55 -22.85 -3.80
N LYS A 16 -3.32 -22.05 -3.05
CA LYS A 16 -4.78 -22.02 -3.18
C LYS A 16 -5.24 -21.71 -4.62
N SER A 17 -4.40 -21.07 -5.43
CA SER A 17 -4.68 -20.75 -6.84
C SER A 17 -4.83 -21.99 -7.71
N GLY A 18 -4.07 -23.05 -7.43
CA GLY A 18 -4.20 -24.31 -8.17
C GLY A 18 -5.43 -25.13 -7.82
N LYS A 19 -6.37 -24.54 -7.07
CA LYS A 19 -7.71 -25.08 -6.84
C LYS A 19 -8.78 -24.42 -7.72
N ASN A 20 -8.41 -23.40 -8.52
CA ASN A 20 -9.34 -22.67 -9.37
C ASN A 20 -9.04 -22.95 -10.85
N PRO A 21 -10.06 -23.33 -11.65
CA PRO A 21 -9.88 -23.48 -13.09
C PRO A 21 -9.48 -22.14 -13.70
N HIS A 22 -8.41 -22.13 -14.49
CA HIS A 22 -7.90 -20.92 -15.13
C HIS A 22 -7.28 -21.23 -16.50
N VAL A 23 -7.20 -20.20 -17.33
CA VAL A 23 -6.70 -20.31 -18.71
C VAL A 23 -5.52 -19.37 -18.91
N HIS A 24 -4.45 -19.89 -19.50
CA HIS A 24 -3.36 -19.10 -20.06
C HIS A 24 -3.58 -18.85 -21.54
N LEU A 25 -3.72 -17.57 -21.88
CA LEU A 25 -3.72 -17.09 -23.26
C LEU A 25 -2.35 -16.50 -23.57
N VAL A 26 -1.68 -17.05 -24.59
CA VAL A 26 -0.44 -16.48 -25.15
C VAL A 26 -0.83 -15.72 -26.41
N VAL A 27 -0.46 -14.44 -26.45
CA VAL A 27 -0.76 -13.55 -27.57
C VAL A 27 0.55 -13.08 -28.17
N LYS A 28 0.65 -13.06 -29.50
CA LYS A 28 1.82 -12.52 -30.18
C LYS A 28 1.92 -11.02 -29.87
N ALA A 29 3.10 -10.58 -29.42
CA ALA A 29 3.32 -9.18 -29.01
C ALA A 29 3.49 -8.22 -30.20
N VAL A 30 3.60 -8.74 -31.43
CA VAL A 30 3.80 -7.97 -32.65
C VAL A 30 2.79 -8.44 -33.70
N SER A 31 2.09 -7.49 -34.33
CA SER A 31 1.13 -7.75 -35.40
C SER A 31 1.82 -8.28 -36.67
N GLU A 32 1.03 -8.66 -37.67
CA GLU A 32 1.52 -9.00 -39.01
C GLU A 32 2.12 -7.79 -39.73
N THR A 33 1.66 -6.58 -39.38
CA THR A 33 2.17 -5.29 -39.92
C THR A 33 3.41 -4.78 -39.20
N GLY A 34 3.92 -5.49 -38.19
CA GLY A 34 5.12 -5.12 -37.42
C GLY A 34 4.86 -4.19 -36.22
N GLU A 35 3.61 -3.82 -35.94
CA GLU A 35 3.26 -2.99 -34.80
C GLU A 35 3.28 -3.78 -33.49
N ARG A 36 3.88 -3.21 -32.44
CA ARG A 36 3.97 -3.84 -31.13
C ARG A 36 2.73 -3.55 -30.30
N LEU A 37 2.15 -4.61 -29.72
CA LEU A 37 1.10 -4.50 -28.72
C LEU A 37 1.65 -3.84 -27.45
N TYR A 38 1.19 -2.62 -27.18
CA TYR A 38 1.61 -1.84 -26.03
C TYR A 38 0.55 -1.86 -24.93
N ILE A 39 0.80 -2.63 -23.87
CA ILE A 39 -0.17 -2.86 -22.79
C ILE A 39 0.12 -1.94 -21.61
N ARG A 40 -0.73 -0.92 -21.40
CA ARG A 40 -0.72 -0.06 -20.20
C ARG A 40 -1.67 -0.59 -19.12
N ARG A 41 -1.57 -0.01 -17.93
CA ARG A 41 -2.47 -0.31 -16.80
C ARG A 41 -3.94 -0.05 -17.14
N GLU A 42 -4.22 1.02 -17.87
CA GLU A 42 -5.57 1.37 -18.35
C GLU A 42 -6.09 0.34 -19.35
N THR A 43 -5.25 -0.12 -20.29
CA THR A 43 -5.60 -1.16 -21.27
C THR A 43 -6.00 -2.45 -20.56
N LEU A 44 -5.23 -2.87 -19.55
CA LEU A 44 -5.56 -4.05 -18.75
C LEU A 44 -6.88 -3.89 -18.00
N GLN A 45 -7.20 -2.68 -17.50
CA GLN A 45 -8.47 -2.44 -16.82
C GLN A 45 -9.64 -2.55 -17.80
N ARG A 46 -9.53 -1.91 -18.96
CA ARG A 46 -10.53 -2.01 -20.03
C ARG A 46 -10.75 -3.45 -20.47
N TRP A 47 -9.70 -4.24 -20.64
CA TRP A 47 -9.82 -5.66 -20.99
C TRP A 47 -10.53 -6.48 -19.90
N ARG A 48 -10.24 -6.22 -18.61
CA ARG A 48 -10.97 -6.87 -17.51
C ARG A 48 -12.47 -6.55 -17.55
N GLU A 49 -12.83 -5.29 -17.83
CA GLU A 49 -14.23 -4.85 -17.94
C GLU A 49 -14.95 -5.49 -19.13
N GLN A 50 -14.30 -5.50 -20.30
CA GLN A 50 -14.82 -6.16 -21.50
C GLN A 50 -14.99 -7.67 -21.29
N PHE A 51 -14.03 -8.31 -20.64
CA PHE A 51 -14.11 -9.73 -20.32
C PHE A 51 -15.26 -10.02 -19.35
N ALA A 52 -15.43 -9.23 -18.29
CA ALA A 52 -16.56 -9.37 -17.37
C ALA A 52 -17.91 -9.09 -18.04
N GLN A 53 -17.97 -8.17 -19.00
CA GLN A 53 -19.16 -7.94 -19.83
C GLN A 53 -19.48 -9.16 -20.70
N ALA A 54 -18.48 -9.73 -21.38
CA ALA A 54 -18.65 -10.93 -22.20
C ALA A 54 -19.11 -12.13 -21.37
N LEU A 55 -18.54 -12.32 -20.17
CA LEU A 55 -18.98 -13.36 -19.24
C LEU A 55 -20.44 -13.18 -18.82
N ARG A 56 -20.86 -11.97 -18.48
CA ARG A 56 -22.26 -11.68 -18.14
C ARG A 56 -23.22 -11.95 -19.30
N ALA A 57 -22.81 -11.67 -20.54
CA ALA A 57 -23.59 -12.00 -21.73
C ALA A 57 -23.78 -13.53 -21.92
N GLN A 58 -22.88 -14.33 -21.35
CA GLN A 58 -22.98 -15.80 -21.30
C GLN A 58 -23.65 -16.31 -20.01
N GLY A 59 -24.27 -15.43 -19.22
CA GLY A 59 -24.94 -15.80 -17.96
C GLY A 59 -24.00 -16.01 -16.77
N VAL A 60 -22.69 -15.76 -16.92
CA VAL A 60 -21.72 -15.89 -15.83
C VAL A 60 -21.63 -14.58 -15.06
N GLN A 61 -21.95 -14.62 -13.77
CA GLN A 61 -21.80 -13.46 -12.90
C GLN A 61 -20.32 -13.09 -12.76
N ALA A 62 -19.95 -11.92 -13.29
CA ALA A 62 -18.58 -11.43 -13.26
C ALA A 62 -18.55 -9.92 -12.98
N ASN A 63 -17.59 -9.50 -12.15
CA ASN A 63 -17.34 -8.10 -11.83
C ASN A 63 -15.87 -7.72 -12.04
N ALA A 64 -15.63 -6.57 -12.65
CA ALA A 64 -14.31 -6.01 -12.91
C ALA A 64 -14.10 -4.61 -12.32
N THR A 65 -14.87 -4.21 -11.30
CA THR A 65 -14.73 -2.89 -10.65
C THR A 65 -13.28 -2.61 -10.23
N PRO A 66 -12.71 -1.43 -10.51
CA PRO A 66 -11.43 -1.00 -9.97
C PRO A 66 -11.33 -1.13 -8.44
N ALA A 67 -10.13 -1.42 -7.92
CA ALA A 67 -9.91 -1.58 -6.48
C ALA A 67 -10.18 -0.29 -5.67
N ALA A 68 -9.83 0.87 -6.24
CA ALA A 68 -10.09 2.18 -5.64
C ALA A 68 -11.60 2.42 -5.43
N ILE A 69 -12.42 2.07 -6.43
CA ILE A 69 -13.89 2.20 -6.35
C ILE A 69 -14.48 1.29 -5.26
N ARG A 70 -13.86 0.12 -5.00
CA ARG A 70 -14.26 -0.80 -3.92
C ARG A 70 -13.73 -0.41 -2.53
N GLY A 71 -13.03 0.72 -2.39
CA GLY A 71 -12.42 1.12 -1.12
C GLY A 71 -11.22 0.27 -0.68
N LYS A 72 -10.63 -0.52 -1.58
CA LYS A 72 -9.43 -1.32 -1.30
C LYS A 72 -8.18 -0.52 -1.64
N GLY A 73 -7.62 0.18 -0.65
CA GLY A 73 -6.42 1.03 -0.82
C GLY A 73 -5.07 0.31 -0.66
N LYS A 74 -5.03 -0.89 -0.07
CA LYS A 74 -3.77 -1.62 0.13
C LYS A 74 -3.39 -2.37 -1.14
N SER A 75 -2.30 -1.99 -1.79
CA SER A 75 -1.59 -2.91 -2.68
C SER A 75 -0.94 -3.99 -1.83
N SER A 76 -0.93 -5.24 -2.30
CA SER A 76 -0.09 -6.28 -1.70
C SER A 76 1.35 -5.77 -1.61
N ALA A 77 2.00 -5.94 -0.47
CA ALA A 77 3.42 -5.61 -0.33
C ALA A 77 4.22 -6.26 -1.47
N LYS A 78 5.24 -5.56 -1.99
CA LYS A 78 6.14 -6.15 -2.98
C LYS A 78 6.65 -7.48 -2.41
N SER A 79 6.66 -8.53 -3.23
CA SER A 79 7.00 -9.89 -2.78
C SER A 79 8.30 -9.94 -1.95
N ALA A 80 9.31 -9.15 -2.34
CA ALA A 80 10.56 -9.06 -1.59
C ALA A 80 10.42 -8.46 -0.18
N ILE A 81 9.57 -7.43 -0.01
CA ILE A 81 9.29 -6.81 1.29
C ILE A 81 8.52 -7.81 2.16
N HIS A 82 7.48 -8.43 1.60
CA HIS A 82 6.70 -9.45 2.29
C HIS A 82 7.57 -10.63 2.77
N GLN A 83 8.37 -11.20 1.87
CA GLN A 83 9.28 -12.30 2.21
C GLN A 83 10.36 -11.87 3.21
N HIS A 84 10.82 -10.63 3.17
CA HIS A 84 11.76 -10.12 4.16
C HIS A 84 11.11 -9.96 5.55
N GLN A 85 9.88 -9.45 5.62
CA GLN A 85 9.09 -9.39 6.86
C GLN A 85 8.80 -10.79 7.41
N GLU A 86 8.41 -11.75 6.56
CA GLU A 86 8.23 -13.15 6.99
C GLU A 86 9.51 -13.77 7.55
N ARG A 87 10.67 -13.48 6.94
CA ARG A 87 11.98 -13.93 7.45
C ARG A 87 12.30 -13.30 8.81
N LEU A 88 11.99 -12.02 9.00
CA LEU A 88 12.18 -11.32 10.28
C LEU A 88 11.30 -11.91 11.38
N GLU A 89 10.01 -12.12 11.11
CA GLU A 89 9.08 -12.70 12.08
C GLU A 89 9.50 -14.12 12.45
N LYS A 90 9.83 -14.97 11.47
CA LYS A 90 10.34 -16.32 11.74
C LYS A 90 11.61 -16.31 12.60
N TRP A 91 12.55 -15.41 12.30
CA TRP A 91 13.75 -15.27 13.11
C TRP A 91 13.42 -14.76 14.53
N ARG A 92 12.44 -13.87 14.69
CA ARG A 92 12.01 -13.36 15.98
C ARG A 92 11.32 -14.41 16.85
N THR A 93 10.50 -15.27 16.24
CA THR A 93 9.74 -16.30 16.96
C THR A 93 10.53 -17.59 17.17
N GLU A 94 11.37 -17.99 16.20
CA GLU A 94 12.04 -19.29 16.20
C GLU A 94 13.56 -19.20 16.23
N GLY A 95 14.15 -18.03 15.95
CA GLY A 95 15.61 -17.84 15.93
C GLY A 95 16.26 -17.77 17.31
N GLN A 96 15.47 -17.69 18.39
CA GLN A 96 15.95 -17.84 19.77
C GLN A 96 16.10 -19.31 20.19
N ASN A 97 15.64 -20.25 19.37
CA ASN A 97 15.81 -21.68 19.62
C ASN A 97 17.18 -22.11 19.11
N GLU A 98 18.13 -22.35 20.02
CA GLU A 98 19.53 -22.69 19.69
C GLU A 98 19.65 -23.94 18.80
N GLU A 99 18.69 -24.87 18.92
CA GLU A 99 18.61 -26.09 18.09
C GLU A 99 18.34 -25.83 16.60
N LYS A 100 17.69 -24.71 16.24
CA LYS A 100 17.23 -24.46 14.86
C LYS A 100 18.25 -23.73 13.98
N ASN A 101 19.37 -23.24 14.52
CA ASN A 101 20.46 -22.54 13.81
C ASN A 101 19.97 -21.56 12.71
N ILE A 102 18.96 -20.73 13.04
CA ILE A 102 18.37 -19.78 12.10
C ILE A 102 19.19 -18.49 12.11
N LYS A 103 19.90 -18.22 11.01
CA LYS A 103 20.69 -16.98 10.86
C LYS A 103 19.80 -15.73 10.82
N PRO A 104 20.26 -14.60 11.40
CA PRO A 104 19.52 -13.34 11.31
C PRO A 104 19.39 -12.88 9.85
N PRO A 105 18.21 -12.39 9.45
CA PRO A 105 18.02 -11.89 8.09
C PRO A 105 18.79 -10.58 7.87
N ILE A 106 19.30 -10.40 6.64
CA ILE A 106 20.00 -9.17 6.22
C ILE A 106 19.05 -7.97 6.37
N PRO A 107 19.45 -6.87 7.03
CA PRO A 107 18.59 -5.70 7.20
C PRO A 107 18.19 -5.07 5.87
N SER A 108 16.98 -4.55 5.81
CA SER A 108 16.50 -3.80 4.64
C SER A 108 16.79 -2.32 4.79
N ASN A 109 17.74 -1.81 4.00
CA ASN A 109 18.04 -0.37 3.91
C ASN A 109 16.77 0.46 3.61
N LEU A 110 15.84 -0.08 2.81
CA LEU A 110 14.59 0.60 2.47
C LEU A 110 13.67 0.75 3.70
N LEU A 111 13.48 -0.33 4.47
CA LEU A 111 12.65 -0.28 5.68
C LEU A 111 13.29 0.59 6.76
N GLN A 112 14.62 0.49 6.93
CA GLN A 112 15.37 1.35 7.84
C GLN A 112 15.21 2.83 7.48
N ALA A 113 15.42 3.20 6.21
CA ALA A 113 15.22 4.57 5.76
C ALA A 113 13.76 5.06 5.94
N GLN A 114 12.76 4.18 5.83
CA GLN A 114 11.37 4.54 6.12
C GLN A 114 11.17 4.85 7.61
N VAL A 115 11.71 4.01 8.50
CA VAL A 115 11.63 4.23 9.96
C VAL A 115 12.38 5.51 10.35
N GLU A 116 13.58 5.72 9.83
CA GLU A 116 14.39 6.92 10.10
C GLU A 116 13.68 8.20 9.68
N ARG A 117 12.99 8.21 8.53
CA ARG A 117 12.19 9.37 8.10
C ARG A 117 11.07 9.69 9.07
N VAL A 118 10.32 8.67 9.50
CA VAL A 118 9.22 8.86 10.47
C VAL A 118 9.77 9.35 11.82
N LEU A 119 10.87 8.77 12.30
CA LEU A 119 11.51 9.22 13.55
C LEU A 119 12.00 10.66 13.44
N ASN A 120 12.67 11.03 12.34
CA ASN A 120 13.12 12.40 12.11
C ASN A 120 11.95 13.39 12.03
N GLU A 121 10.81 13.00 11.43
CA GLU A 121 9.59 13.82 11.49
C GLU A 121 9.10 14.00 12.92
N LEU A 122 8.98 12.91 13.69
CA LEU A 122 8.43 12.94 15.04
C LEU A 122 9.32 13.72 16.03
N LEU A 123 10.64 13.62 15.88
CA LEU A 123 11.61 14.24 16.80
C LEU A 123 12.00 15.66 16.37
N ASN A 124 12.23 15.87 15.08
CA ASN A 124 12.81 17.10 14.55
C ASN A 124 11.80 17.96 13.76
N GLY A 125 10.54 17.50 13.63
CA GLY A 125 9.48 18.25 12.94
C GLY A 125 9.64 18.31 11.42
N GLY A 126 10.44 17.43 10.81
CA GLY A 126 10.61 17.35 9.37
C GLY A 126 9.29 17.09 8.65
N LYS A 127 8.96 17.85 7.60
CA LYS A 127 7.75 17.63 6.79
C LYS A 127 8.00 16.54 5.74
N PRO A 128 7.21 15.47 5.69
CA PRO A 128 7.34 14.44 4.67
C PRO A 128 6.86 14.96 3.31
N ASP A 129 7.28 14.29 2.23
CA ASP A 129 6.74 14.52 0.88
C ASP A 129 5.26 14.05 0.82
N PHE A 130 4.35 15.02 0.68
CA PHE A 130 2.91 14.76 0.62
C PHE A 130 2.39 14.48 -0.80
N SER A 131 3.22 14.56 -1.85
CA SER A 131 2.75 14.47 -3.25
C SER A 131 2.02 13.15 -3.55
N SER A 132 2.51 12.04 -2.99
CA SER A 132 1.86 10.74 -3.17
C SER A 132 0.53 10.65 -2.40
N LYS A 133 0.44 11.30 -1.24
CA LYS A 133 -0.77 11.35 -0.42
C LYS A 133 -1.85 12.20 -1.08
N GLU A 134 -1.48 13.34 -1.66
CA GLU A 134 -2.37 14.21 -2.43
C GLU A 134 -3.03 13.46 -3.60
N LYS A 135 -2.26 12.65 -4.33
CA LYS A 135 -2.81 11.80 -5.41
C LYS A 135 -3.83 10.78 -4.89
N LEU A 136 -3.57 10.19 -3.72
CA LEU A 136 -4.50 9.24 -3.11
C LEU A 136 -5.78 9.94 -2.62
N ILE A 137 -5.66 11.14 -2.05
CA ILE A 137 -6.80 11.98 -1.65
C ILE A 137 -7.63 12.34 -2.88
N ALA A 138 -7.01 12.90 -3.92
CA ALA A 138 -7.70 13.24 -5.16
C ALA A 138 -8.40 12.02 -5.80
N THR A 139 -7.76 10.85 -5.77
CA THR A 139 -8.38 9.60 -6.25
C THR A 139 -9.59 9.22 -5.40
N ARG A 140 -9.51 9.33 -4.07
CA ARG A 140 -10.66 9.07 -3.19
C ARG A 140 -11.79 10.05 -3.46
N ASP A 141 -11.49 11.34 -3.59
CA ASP A 141 -12.51 12.37 -3.80
C ASP A 141 -13.28 12.13 -5.10
N ASN A 142 -12.57 11.74 -6.17
CA ASN A 142 -13.22 11.32 -7.41
C ASN A 142 -14.10 10.09 -7.22
N VAL A 143 -13.63 9.06 -6.50
CA VAL A 143 -14.44 7.87 -6.22
C VAL A 143 -15.69 8.21 -5.42
N VAL A 144 -15.59 9.06 -4.40
CA VAL A 144 -16.73 9.49 -3.58
C VAL A 144 -17.72 10.28 -4.43
N LYS A 145 -17.22 11.21 -5.25
CA LYS A 145 -18.05 11.99 -6.19
C LYS A 145 -18.83 11.08 -7.15
N ASP A 146 -18.18 10.08 -7.72
CA ASP A 146 -18.81 9.14 -8.66
C ASP A 146 -19.90 8.30 -7.97
N TRP A 147 -19.66 7.85 -6.73
CA TRP A 147 -20.67 7.12 -5.95
C TRP A 147 -21.87 8.01 -5.61
N LEU A 148 -21.66 9.26 -5.21
CA LEU A 148 -22.75 10.20 -4.95
C LEU A 148 -23.54 10.54 -6.21
N ALA A 149 -22.88 10.65 -7.37
CA ALA A 149 -23.58 10.80 -8.64
C ALA A 149 -24.44 9.56 -8.97
N THR A 150 -23.92 8.36 -8.72
CA THR A 150 -24.65 7.09 -8.91
C THR A 150 -25.87 7.01 -7.98
N GLU A 151 -25.70 7.41 -6.73
CA GLU A 151 -26.76 7.46 -5.74
C GLU A 151 -27.92 8.35 -6.18
N LYS A 152 -27.62 9.54 -6.69
CA LYS A 152 -28.62 10.47 -7.23
C LYS A 152 -29.41 9.84 -8.37
N VAL A 153 -28.72 9.21 -9.33
CA VAL A 153 -29.37 8.50 -10.44
C VAL A 153 -30.28 7.38 -9.94
N LEU A 154 -29.87 6.63 -8.92
CA LEU A 154 -30.71 5.58 -8.32
C LEU A 154 -31.98 6.15 -7.69
N ARG A 155 -31.89 7.32 -7.02
CA ARG A 155 -33.08 7.99 -6.49
C ARG A 155 -34.00 8.50 -7.58
N ASP A 156 -33.44 9.08 -8.65
CA ASP A 156 -34.22 9.61 -9.77
C ASP A 156 -35.03 8.51 -10.47
N VAL A 157 -34.52 7.27 -10.52
CA VAL A 157 -35.21 6.09 -11.07
C VAL A 157 -36.14 5.43 -10.03
N GLY A 158 -36.19 5.93 -8.79
CA GLY A 158 -37.06 5.44 -7.71
C GLY A 158 -36.48 4.25 -6.93
N ASN A 159 -35.23 3.88 -7.16
CA ASN A 159 -34.56 2.80 -6.43
C ASN A 159 -33.89 3.31 -5.15
N ASN A 160 -34.73 3.73 -4.19
CA ASN A 160 -34.28 4.31 -2.93
C ASN A 160 -33.45 3.34 -2.07
N LYS A 161 -33.76 2.04 -2.09
CA LYS A 161 -33.04 1.04 -1.27
C LYS A 161 -31.58 0.91 -1.68
N ASP A 162 -31.31 0.89 -2.99
CA ASP A 162 -29.93 0.80 -3.47
C ASP A 162 -29.20 2.15 -3.32
N ALA A 163 -29.90 3.27 -3.45
CA ALA A 163 -29.33 4.59 -3.13
C ALA A 163 -28.84 4.67 -1.68
N ASP A 164 -29.65 4.20 -0.72
CA ASP A 164 -29.27 4.18 0.70
C ASP A 164 -28.05 3.27 0.95
N ARG A 165 -27.99 2.10 0.29
CA ARG A 165 -26.81 1.21 0.35
C ARG A 165 -25.55 1.88 -0.19
N VAL A 166 -25.67 2.69 -1.25
CA VAL A 166 -24.53 3.44 -1.79
C VAL A 166 -24.06 4.48 -0.77
N LEU A 167 -24.97 5.21 -0.12
CA LEU A 167 -24.59 6.16 0.94
C LEU A 167 -23.89 5.46 2.10
N ASP A 168 -24.42 4.34 2.56
CA ASP A 168 -23.81 3.57 3.65
C ASP A 168 -22.43 3.05 3.26
N PHE A 169 -22.27 2.60 2.02
CA PHE A 169 -20.96 2.24 1.48
C PHE A 169 -19.98 3.40 1.49
N VAL A 170 -20.38 4.59 1.00
CA VAL A 170 -19.52 5.78 0.99
C VAL A 170 -19.10 6.16 2.42
N LYS A 171 -20.01 6.11 3.39
CA LYS A 171 -19.71 6.36 4.81
C LYS A 171 -18.73 5.34 5.39
N SER A 172 -18.76 4.09 4.92
CA SER A 172 -17.88 3.02 5.39
C SER A 172 -16.47 3.05 4.80
N LEU A 173 -16.20 3.91 3.81
CA LEU A 173 -14.90 3.93 3.13
C LEU A 173 -13.76 4.33 4.09
N PRO A 174 -12.69 3.53 4.19
CA PRO A 174 -11.60 3.79 5.14
C PRO A 174 -10.85 5.08 4.78
N PRO A 175 -10.32 5.85 5.74
CA PRO A 175 -9.57 7.08 5.44
C PRO A 175 -8.33 6.79 4.60
N VAL A 176 -7.88 7.79 3.82
CA VAL A 176 -6.63 7.68 3.06
C VAL A 176 -5.46 7.67 4.03
N LYS A 177 -4.75 6.55 4.07
CA LYS A 177 -3.50 6.40 4.82
C LYS A 177 -2.41 5.86 3.90
N THR A 178 -1.24 6.48 3.94
CA THR A 178 -0.03 5.99 3.30
C THR A 178 0.71 5.00 4.19
N ASP A 179 1.67 4.26 3.64
CA ASP A 179 2.57 3.41 4.45
C ASP A 179 3.32 4.23 5.51
N HIS A 180 3.63 5.49 5.20
CA HIS A 180 4.23 6.44 6.13
C HIS A 180 3.28 6.79 7.29
N ASP A 181 2.02 7.13 6.99
CA ASP A 181 1.01 7.42 8.02
C ASP A 181 0.79 6.22 8.95
N LEU A 182 0.71 5.01 8.38
CA LEU A 182 0.54 3.78 9.15
C LEU A 182 1.76 3.49 10.03
N LEU A 183 2.98 3.67 9.50
CA LEU A 183 4.21 3.48 10.27
C LEU A 183 4.33 4.51 11.39
N ARG A 184 3.94 5.76 11.15
CA ARG A 184 3.88 6.81 12.16
C ARG A 184 2.90 6.48 13.29
N GLU A 185 1.69 6.05 12.96
CA GLU A 185 0.71 5.60 13.95
C GLU A 185 1.23 4.41 14.77
N GLN A 186 1.87 3.44 14.12
CA GLN A 186 2.43 2.26 14.77
C GLN A 186 3.55 2.64 15.76
N ILE A 187 4.45 3.53 15.35
CA ILE A 187 5.55 4.01 16.20
C ILE A 187 4.98 4.79 17.39
N LEU A 188 4.02 5.68 17.18
CA LEU A 188 3.35 6.44 18.25
C LEU A 188 2.58 5.55 19.25
N ALA A 189 2.02 4.44 18.77
CA ALA A 189 1.36 3.46 19.64
C ALA A 189 2.37 2.70 20.51
N ASP A 190 3.60 2.48 20.03
CA ASP A 190 4.68 1.79 20.74
C ASP A 190 5.48 2.77 21.63
N LYS A 191 4.77 3.39 22.59
CA LYS A 191 5.30 4.46 23.47
C LYS A 191 6.56 4.04 24.22
N GLU A 192 6.65 2.79 24.65
CA GLU A 192 7.82 2.26 25.38
C GLU A 192 9.08 2.28 24.51
N ARG A 193 8.96 1.83 23.25
CA ARG A 193 10.09 1.85 22.31
C ARG A 193 10.44 3.25 21.84
N LEU A 194 9.45 4.12 21.68
CA LEU A 194 9.68 5.53 21.40
C LEU A 194 10.49 6.19 22.51
N CYS A 195 10.08 6.02 23.77
CA CYS A 195 10.81 6.55 24.93
C CYS A 195 12.24 6.01 24.99
N ALA A 196 12.43 4.69 24.75
CA ALA A 196 13.75 4.08 24.70
C ALA A 196 14.63 4.58 23.53
N ALA A 197 14.05 4.89 22.37
CA ALA A 197 14.78 5.46 21.24
C ALA A 197 15.17 6.93 21.50
N THR A 198 14.29 7.72 22.13
CA THR A 198 14.59 9.11 22.50
C THR A 198 15.60 9.26 23.62
N SER A 199 15.68 8.33 24.57
CA SER A 199 16.66 8.38 25.67
C SER A 199 18.09 8.04 25.24
N ILE A 200 18.27 7.44 24.05
CA ILE A 200 19.58 7.15 23.45
C ILE A 200 20.12 8.35 22.65
N ILE A 201 19.24 9.23 22.15
CA ILE A 201 19.63 10.43 21.41
C ILE A 201 19.99 11.52 22.42
N LYS A 202 21.29 11.68 22.69
CA LYS A 202 21.83 12.81 23.47
C LYS A 202 21.35 14.11 22.80
N PRO A 203 20.81 15.11 23.54
CA PRO A 203 20.40 16.37 22.94
C PRO A 203 21.61 16.98 22.21
N PRO A 204 21.41 17.67 21.08
CA PRO A 204 22.50 18.33 20.38
C PRO A 204 23.22 19.24 21.39
N ILE A 205 24.54 19.05 21.49
CA ILE A 205 25.41 19.95 22.22
C ILE A 205 25.22 21.31 21.55
N VAL A 206 24.47 22.19 22.21
CA VAL A 206 24.50 23.61 21.88
C VAL A 206 25.92 24.03 22.27
N ASP A 207 26.79 24.14 21.27
CA ASP A 207 28.13 24.69 21.49
C ASP A 207 27.95 26.04 22.19
N LYS A 208 28.47 26.11 23.42
CA LYS A 208 28.62 27.35 24.15
C LYS A 208 29.39 28.30 23.24
N LEU A 209 28.68 29.29 22.70
CA LEU A 209 29.34 30.42 22.07
C LEU A 209 30.28 31.01 23.12
N VAL A 210 31.56 30.94 22.80
CA VAL A 210 32.68 31.42 23.59
C VAL A 210 32.41 32.86 24.01
N SER A 211 32.51 33.09 25.32
CA SER A 211 32.69 34.39 25.93
C SER A 211 33.96 35.03 25.39
N SER A 212 33.84 35.92 24.40
CA SER A 212 34.85 36.95 24.15
C SER A 212 34.58 38.09 25.15
N GLY A 213 35.38 38.12 26.22
CA GLY A 213 35.51 39.32 27.02
C GLY A 213 36.27 40.34 26.19
N ASP A 214 35.63 41.47 25.88
CA ASP A 214 36.32 42.68 25.51
C ASP A 214 36.16 43.72 26.61
N ASP A 215 37.33 44.03 27.12
CA ASP A 215 37.82 45.04 28.03
C ASP A 215 37.20 46.43 27.80
N HIS A 216 36.54 47.00 28.82
CA HIS A 216 36.38 48.45 28.94
C HIS A 216 36.25 48.87 30.40
N SER A 217 37.39 49.20 30.99
CA SER A 217 37.47 50.10 32.13
C SER A 217 38.56 51.15 31.91
N HIS A 218 38.14 52.36 31.55
CA HIS A 218 38.76 53.58 32.08
C HIS A 218 37.73 54.72 32.12
N GLU A 219 37.37 55.09 33.34
CA GLU A 219 36.83 56.40 33.70
C GLU A 219 37.90 57.48 33.48
N ARG A 220 37.56 58.54 32.74
CA ARG A 220 37.46 59.94 33.20
C ARG A 220 37.40 60.89 32.00
#